data_AF-A0A7S0N4L7-F1
#
_entry.id   AF-A0A7S0N4L7-F1
#
_cell.length_a   1.000
_cell.length_b   1.000
_cell.length_c   1.000
_cell.angle_alpha   90.00
_cell.angle_beta   90.00
_cell.angle_gamma   90.00
#
_symmetry.space_group_name_H-M   'P 1'
#
loop_
_entity.id
_entity.type
_entity.pdbx_description
1 polymer ?
#
loop_
_entity_poly.entity_id
_entity_poly.type
_entity_poly.pdbx_seq_one_letter_code
_entity_poly.pdbx_strand_id
1 'polypeptide(L)'
;LAPTVITYTTLLALIVRACDNGEPVQLKDGFALLDEMEARKIQPERFVMATLMALIAKLVKRGRASVADAEALMARAVELKAVDATTYNNLLCAYGNALNATSGSLSDGYQVLDRMLSDGVQPDRYT
;
A
#
# COMPACT_ATOMS: atom_id res chain seq x y z
N LEU A 1 -16.92 -11.40 20.90
CA LEU A 1 -16.06 -10.21 20.67
C LEU A 1 -16.20 -9.80 19.22
N ALA A 2 -16.49 -8.53 18.93
CA ALA A 2 -16.54 -8.02 17.56
C ALA A 2 -15.13 -7.63 17.09
N PRO A 3 -14.78 -7.85 15.81
CA PRO A 3 -13.49 -7.42 15.28
C PRO A 3 -13.39 -5.89 15.29
N THR A 4 -12.16 -5.40 15.47
CA THR A 4 -11.84 -3.96 15.50
C THR A 4 -10.78 -3.63 14.46
N VAL A 5 -10.45 -2.35 14.28
CA VAL A 5 -9.32 -1.91 13.43
C VAL A 5 -8.05 -2.71 13.76
N ILE A 6 -7.73 -2.91 15.04
CA ILE A 6 -6.55 -3.68 15.49
C ILE A 6 -6.58 -5.12 14.98
N THR A 7 -7.76 -5.75 14.92
CA THR A 7 -7.90 -7.11 14.39
C THR A 7 -7.50 -7.16 12.91
N TYR A 8 -8.02 -6.24 12.10
CA TYR A 8 -7.73 -6.20 10.67
C TYR A 8 -6.30 -5.78 10.37
N THR A 9 -5.75 -4.79 11.08
CA THR A 9 -4.36 -4.38 10.91
C THR A 9 -3.39 -5.50 11.25
N THR A 10 -3.70 -6.30 12.29
CA THR A 10 -2.91 -7.48 12.65
C THR A 10 -2.98 -8.56 11.57
N LEU A 11 -4.17 -8.83 11.02
CA LEU A 11 -4.31 -9.81 9.92
C LEU A 11 -3.58 -9.35 8.65
N LEU A 12 -3.67 -8.08 8.28
CA LEU A 12 -2.92 -7.52 7.16
C LEU A 12 -1.41 -7.63 7.37
N ALA A 13 -0.91 -7.33 8.56
CA ALA A 13 0.51 -7.49 8.88
C ALA A 13 0.97 -8.96 8.77
N LEU A 14 0.12 -9.92 9.16
CA LEU A 14 0.40 -11.35 8.96
C LEU A 14 0.47 -11.71 7.48
N ILE A 15 -0.44 -11.19 6.65
CA ILE A 15 -0.42 -11.38 5.19
C ILE A 15 0.87 -10.82 4.58
N VAL A 16 1.27 -9.61 4.98
CA VAL A 16 2.54 -8.99 4.54
C VAL A 16 3.74 -9.87 4.93
N ARG A 17 3.78 -10.36 6.18
CA ARG A 17 4.86 -11.23 6.65
C ARG A 17 4.88 -12.59 5.94
N ALA A 18 3.73 -13.16 5.65
CA ALA A 18 3.62 -14.37 4.85
C ALA A 18 4.16 -14.15 3.43
N CYS A 19 3.82 -13.00 2.82
CA CYS A 19 4.38 -12.60 1.53
C CYS A 19 5.91 -12.50 1.57
N ASP A 20 6.49 -11.93 2.64
CA ASP A 20 7.95 -11.87 2.82
C ASP A 20 8.59 -13.26 2.92
N ASN A 21 7.95 -14.18 3.63
CA ASN A 21 8.40 -15.56 3.78
C ASN A 21 8.22 -16.42 2.51
N GLY A 22 7.63 -15.86 1.44
CA GLY A 22 7.45 -16.55 0.16
C GLY A 22 6.16 -17.37 0.06
N GLU A 23 5.25 -17.24 1.01
CA GLU A 23 3.93 -17.85 0.91
C GLU A 23 3.14 -17.31 -0.30
N PRO A 24 2.21 -18.09 -0.87
CA PRO A 24 1.50 -17.74 -2.10
C PRO A 24 0.40 -16.70 -1.90
N VAL A 25 0.68 -15.60 -1.19
CA VAL A 25 -0.23 -14.47 -0.93
C VAL A 25 -0.64 -13.75 -2.22
N GLN A 26 -1.93 -13.54 -2.41
CA GLN A 26 -2.49 -12.76 -3.52
C GLN A 26 -2.95 -11.38 -3.04
N LEU A 27 -2.99 -10.42 -3.95
CA LEU A 27 -3.45 -9.07 -3.62
C LEU A 27 -4.89 -9.06 -3.05
N LYS A 28 -5.76 -9.92 -3.58
CA LYS A 28 -7.14 -10.10 -3.11
C LYS A 28 -7.25 -10.46 -1.63
N ASP A 29 -6.24 -11.13 -1.05
CA ASP A 29 -6.26 -11.55 0.35
C ASP A 29 -6.21 -10.32 1.27
N GLY A 30 -5.48 -9.28 0.88
CA GLY A 30 -5.46 -8.00 1.58
C GLY A 30 -6.73 -7.17 1.35
N PHE A 31 -7.21 -7.08 0.10
CA PHE A 31 -8.40 -6.31 -0.23
C PHE A 31 -9.68 -6.88 0.38
N ALA A 32 -9.79 -8.21 0.51
CA ALA A 32 -10.92 -8.83 1.19
C ALA A 32 -11.09 -8.33 2.64
N LEU A 33 -9.98 -8.08 3.35
CA LEU A 33 -10.02 -7.51 4.69
C LEU A 33 -10.49 -6.06 4.69
N LEU A 34 -10.06 -5.27 3.68
CA LEU A 34 -10.50 -3.88 3.52
C LEU A 34 -12.00 -3.79 3.23
N ASP A 35 -12.50 -4.63 2.32
CA ASP A 35 -13.92 -4.68 1.98
C ASP A 35 -14.77 -5.15 3.16
N GLU A 36 -14.26 -6.10 3.96
CA GLU A 36 -14.93 -6.54 5.18
C GLU A 36 -14.99 -5.43 6.25
N MET A 37 -13.92 -4.64 6.42
CA MET A 37 -13.92 -3.47 7.31
C MET A 37 -15.03 -2.49 6.92
N GLU A 38 -15.13 -2.14 5.64
CA GLU A 38 -16.12 -1.21 5.13
C GLU A 38 -17.55 -1.75 5.25
N ALA A 39 -17.76 -3.03 4.94
CA ALA A 39 -19.06 -3.70 5.13
C ALA A 39 -19.52 -3.66 6.59
N ARG A 40 -18.58 -3.69 7.54
CA ARG A 40 -18.83 -3.56 8.98
C ARG A 40 -18.84 -2.11 9.47
N LYS A 41 -18.72 -1.13 8.57
CA LYS A 41 -18.63 0.31 8.87
C LYS A 41 -17.45 0.66 9.79
N ILE A 42 -16.39 -0.13 9.74
CA ILE A 42 -15.12 0.15 10.39
C ILE A 42 -14.27 0.94 9.40
N GLN A 43 -14.03 2.21 9.69
CA GLN A 43 -13.29 3.08 8.78
C GLN A 43 -11.82 2.63 8.67
N PRO A 44 -11.30 2.38 7.46
CA PRO A 44 -9.88 2.12 7.28
C PRO A 44 -9.06 3.36 7.65
N GLU A 45 -8.07 3.18 8.50
CA GLU A 45 -7.17 4.26 8.90
C GLU A 45 -5.89 4.27 8.05
N ARG A 46 -5.06 5.32 8.22
CA ARG A 46 -3.76 5.49 7.53
C ARG A 46 -2.90 4.23 7.58
N PHE A 47 -2.87 3.56 8.72
CA PHE A 47 -2.08 2.34 8.89
C PHE A 47 -2.54 1.19 7.98
N VAL A 48 -3.85 1.05 7.73
CA VAL A 48 -4.40 0.03 6.83
C VAL A 48 -3.94 0.31 5.39
N MET A 49 -4.06 1.55 4.95
CA MET A 49 -3.63 1.98 3.61
C MET A 49 -2.12 1.79 3.41
N ALA A 50 -1.32 2.22 4.38
CA ALA A 50 0.14 2.03 4.35
C ALA A 50 0.53 0.55 4.29
N THR A 51 -0.16 -0.32 5.05
CA THR A 51 0.12 -1.77 5.08
C THR A 51 -0.27 -2.45 3.77
N LEU A 52 -1.41 -2.09 3.19
CA LEU A 52 -1.82 -2.58 1.86
C LEU A 52 -0.87 -2.10 0.76
N MET A 53 -0.40 -0.85 0.83
CA MET A 53 0.59 -0.33 -0.12
C MET A 53 1.91 -1.10 -0.03
N ALA A 54 2.34 -1.44 1.19
CA ALA A 54 3.51 -2.29 1.40
C ALA A 54 3.33 -3.69 0.80
N LEU A 55 2.14 -4.29 0.94
CA LEU A 55 1.81 -5.57 0.31
C LEU A 55 1.89 -5.48 -1.21
N ILE A 56 1.30 -4.45 -1.81
CA ILE A 56 1.36 -4.21 -3.27
C ILE A 56 2.81 -4.08 -3.72
N ALA A 57 3.61 -3.22 -3.08
CA ALA A 57 5.00 -3.01 -3.44
C ALA A 57 5.80 -4.33 -3.44
N LYS A 58 5.57 -5.20 -2.44
CA LYS A 58 6.19 -6.54 -2.36
C LYS A 58 5.70 -7.48 -3.47
N LEU A 59 4.41 -7.45 -3.80
CA LEU A 59 3.84 -8.26 -4.87
C LEU A 59 4.31 -7.79 -6.25
N VAL A 60 4.50 -6.47 -6.46
CA VAL A 60 5.11 -5.91 -7.67
C VAL A 60 6.51 -6.47 -7.88
N LYS A 61 7.35 -6.49 -6.83
CA LYS A 61 8.68 -7.09 -6.88
C LYS A 61 8.67 -8.56 -7.32
N ARG A 62 7.58 -9.28 -7.02
CA ARG A 62 7.38 -10.70 -7.34
C ARG A 62 6.62 -10.91 -8.66
N GLY A 63 6.26 -9.86 -9.40
CA GLY A 63 5.47 -9.95 -10.63
C GLY A 63 4.01 -10.40 -10.40
N ARG A 64 3.48 -10.22 -9.19
CA ARG A 64 2.12 -10.65 -8.78
C ARG A 64 1.15 -9.48 -8.55
N ALA A 65 1.62 -8.26 -8.74
CA ALA A 65 0.85 -7.02 -8.77
C ALA A 65 1.56 -6.02 -9.70
N SER A 66 0.93 -4.89 -9.95
CA SER A 66 1.42 -3.83 -10.83
C SER A 66 1.44 -2.47 -10.11
N VAL A 67 2.12 -1.50 -10.71
CA VAL A 67 2.06 -0.10 -10.26
C VAL A 67 0.65 0.46 -10.38
N ALA A 68 -0.15 -0.01 -11.35
CA ALA A 68 -1.54 0.40 -11.49
C ALA A 68 -2.39 0.01 -10.26
N ASP A 69 -2.11 -1.15 -9.65
CA ASP A 69 -2.75 -1.55 -8.39
C ASP A 69 -2.38 -0.60 -7.24
N ALA A 70 -1.11 -0.15 -7.22
CA ALA A 70 -0.63 0.81 -6.22
C ALA A 70 -1.30 2.18 -6.40
N GLU A 71 -1.40 2.68 -7.63
CA GLU A 71 -2.08 3.95 -7.93
C GLU A 71 -3.59 3.89 -7.61
N ALA A 72 -4.24 2.76 -7.88
CA ALA A 72 -5.64 2.57 -7.52
C ALA A 72 -5.86 2.63 -6.00
N LEU A 73 -4.98 1.99 -5.22
CA LEU A 73 -5.01 2.09 -3.76
C LEU A 73 -4.72 3.52 -3.29
N MET A 74 -3.77 4.19 -3.94
CA MET A 74 -3.39 5.56 -3.60
C MET A 74 -4.55 6.54 -3.81
N ALA A 75 -5.28 6.43 -4.92
CA ALA A 75 -6.47 7.23 -5.17
C ALA A 75 -7.51 7.08 -4.05
N ARG A 76 -7.81 5.84 -3.65
CA ARG A 76 -8.71 5.53 -2.53
C ARG A 76 -8.20 6.09 -1.20
N ALA A 77 -6.90 5.97 -0.93
CA ALA A 77 -6.30 6.49 0.30
C ALA A 77 -6.40 8.03 0.38
N VAL A 78 -6.21 8.74 -0.74
CA VAL A 78 -6.38 10.20 -0.81
C VAL A 78 -7.83 10.61 -0.58
N GLU A 79 -8.79 9.93 -1.22
CA GLU A 79 -10.23 10.19 -1.03
C GLU A 79 -10.64 10.04 0.45
N LEU A 80 -10.10 9.02 1.13
CA LEU A 80 -10.35 8.76 2.54
C LEU A 80 -9.53 9.66 3.48
N LYS A 81 -8.66 10.54 2.97
CA LYS A 81 -7.68 11.32 3.74
C LYS A 81 -6.83 10.45 4.66
N ALA A 82 -6.53 9.24 4.20
CA ALA A 82 -5.84 8.17 4.90
C ALA A 82 -4.43 7.92 4.33
N VAL A 83 -3.77 8.98 3.84
CA VAL A 83 -2.36 8.95 3.40
C VAL A 83 -1.42 9.50 4.48
N ASP A 84 -0.19 9.00 4.48
CA ASP A 84 0.93 9.47 5.31
C ASP A 84 2.26 9.22 4.60
N ALA A 85 3.38 9.63 5.22
CA ALA A 85 4.70 9.43 4.62
C ALA A 85 4.99 7.96 4.31
N THR A 86 4.57 7.04 5.18
CA THR A 86 4.69 5.60 4.96
C THR A 86 3.99 5.13 3.69
N THR A 87 2.80 5.68 3.41
CA THR A 87 2.02 5.37 2.20
C THR A 87 2.77 5.80 0.94
N TYR A 88 3.33 7.02 0.89
CA TYR A 88 4.15 7.48 -0.25
C TYR A 88 5.46 6.70 -0.37
N ASN A 89 6.14 6.42 0.73
CA ASN A 89 7.37 5.62 0.73
C ASN A 89 7.13 4.23 0.13
N ASN A 90 5.99 3.60 0.45
CA ASN A 90 5.62 2.32 -0.13
C ASN A 90 5.20 2.43 -1.60
N LEU A 91 4.57 3.52 -2.02
CA LEU A 91 4.29 3.79 -3.44
C LEU A 91 5.59 3.95 -4.24
N LEU A 92 6.55 4.73 -3.75
CA LEU A 92 7.89 4.83 -4.31
C LEU A 92 8.57 3.45 -4.40
N CYS A 93 8.45 2.63 -3.36
CA CYS A 93 8.95 1.25 -3.39
C CYS A 93 8.27 0.42 -4.49
N ALA A 94 6.97 0.59 -4.74
CA ALA A 94 6.27 -0.10 -5.83
C ALA A 94 6.84 0.30 -7.21
N TYR A 95 7.03 1.60 -7.46
CA TYR A 95 7.69 2.09 -8.67
C TYR A 95 9.13 1.58 -8.81
N GLY A 96 9.91 1.61 -7.73
CA GLY A 96 11.27 1.07 -7.68
C GLY A 96 11.35 -0.43 -7.94
N ASN A 97 10.37 -1.19 -7.46
CA ASN A 97 10.28 -2.63 -7.73
C ASN A 97 9.85 -2.91 -9.18
N ALA A 98 9.02 -2.06 -9.79
CA ALA A 98 8.61 -2.18 -11.18
C ALA A 98 9.72 -1.78 -12.17
N LEU A 99 10.60 -0.85 -11.80
CA LEU A 99 11.82 -0.51 -12.53
C LEU A 99 12.70 -1.74 -12.77
N ASN A 100 12.88 -2.57 -11.74
CA ASN A 100 13.61 -3.84 -11.84
C ASN A 100 12.88 -4.89 -12.71
N ALA A 101 11.61 -4.65 -13.05
CA ALA A 101 10.72 -5.57 -13.77
C ALA A 101 10.33 -5.07 -15.18
N THR A 102 11.05 -4.09 -15.75
CA THR A 102 10.94 -3.57 -17.14
C THR A 102 9.87 -2.48 -17.41
N SER A 103 9.19 -1.95 -16.39
CA SER A 103 8.03 -1.04 -16.61
C SER A 103 7.99 0.24 -15.76
N GLY A 104 9.08 0.62 -15.08
CA GLY A 104 9.17 1.91 -14.38
C GLY A 104 10.16 2.89 -15.02
N SER A 105 10.01 4.18 -14.75
CA SER A 105 10.99 5.24 -15.05
C SER A 105 11.41 5.97 -13.78
N LEU A 106 12.67 6.45 -13.71
CA LEU A 106 13.11 7.34 -12.63
C LEU A 106 12.25 8.61 -12.55
N SER A 107 11.72 9.07 -13.69
CA SER A 107 10.80 10.21 -13.74
C SER A 107 9.52 9.97 -12.92
N ASP A 108 9.03 8.74 -12.87
CA ASP A 108 7.78 8.43 -12.17
C ASP A 108 7.99 8.55 -10.65
N GLY A 109 9.16 8.13 -10.15
CA GLY A 109 9.54 8.29 -8.75
C GLY A 109 9.57 9.76 -8.31
N TYR A 110 10.14 10.66 -9.14
CA TYR A 110 10.14 12.10 -8.84
C TYR A 110 8.72 12.68 -8.81
N GLN A 111 7.82 12.26 -9.69
CA GLN A 111 6.42 12.71 -9.67
C GLN A 111 5.70 12.31 -8.37
N VAL A 112 6.01 11.14 -7.80
CA VAL A 112 5.45 10.73 -6.51
C VAL A 112 5.94 11.65 -5.38
N LEU A 113 7.19 12.11 -5.40
CA LEU A 113 7.73 13.07 -4.42
C LEU A 113 7.05 14.44 -4.52
N ASP A 114 6.86 14.95 -5.74
CA ASP A 114 6.17 16.22 -5.95
C ASP A 114 4.71 16.16 -5.47
N ARG A 115 4.05 15.03 -5.70
CA ARG A 115 2.69 14.76 -5.21
C ARG A 115 2.64 14.69 -3.68
N MET A 116 3.61 14.01 -3.05
CA MET A 116 3.73 13.93 -1.58
C MET A 116 3.73 15.33 -0.95
N LEU A 117 4.55 16.25 -1.50
CA LEU A 117 4.62 17.64 -1.06
C LEU A 117 3.30 18.39 -1.32
N SER A 118 2.70 18.19 -2.49
CA SER A 118 1.43 18.83 -2.88
C SER A 118 0.26 18.41 -1.99
N ASP A 119 0.27 17.16 -1.52
CA ASP A 119 -0.71 16.60 -0.58
C ASP A 119 -0.40 16.99 0.89
N GLY A 120 0.64 17.82 1.11
CA GLY A 120 1.02 18.36 2.43
C GLY A 120 1.77 17.36 3.32
N VAL A 121 2.26 16.25 2.75
CA VAL A 121 3.03 15.24 3.46
C VAL A 121 4.52 15.54 3.26
N GLN A 122 5.27 15.66 4.36
CA GLN A 122 6.69 15.96 4.30
C GLN A 122 7.52 14.68 4.14
N PRO A 123 8.50 14.63 3.22
CA PRO A 123 9.51 13.58 3.14
C PRO A 123 10.14 13.30 4.51
N ASP A 124 10.40 12.04 4.81
CA ASP A 124 11.08 11.61 6.03
C ASP A 124 12.46 11.00 5.71
N ARG A 125 13.12 10.40 6.70
CA ARG A 125 14.46 9.81 6.48
C ARG A 125 14.50 8.65 5.48
N TYR A 126 13.34 8.12 5.10
CA TYR A 126 13.19 6.96 4.22
C TYR A 126 12.70 7.34 2.82
N THR A 127 12.40 8.62 2.61
CA THR A 127 12.07 9.23 1.32
C THR A 127 13.33 9.79 0.67
#